data_AF-A0A174FA27-F1
#
_entry.id   AF-A0A174FA27-F1
#
_cell.length_a   1.000
_cell.length_b   1.000
_cell.length_c   1.000
_cell.angle_alpha   90.00
_cell.angle_beta   90.00
_cell.angle_gamma   90.00
#
_symmetry.space_group_name_H-M   'P 1'
#
loop_
_entity.id
_entity.type
_entity.pdbx_description
1 polymer ?
#
loop_
_entity_poly.entity_id
_entity_poly.type
_entity_poly.pdbx_seq_one_letter_code
_entity_poly.pdbx_strand_id
1 'polypeptide(L)'
;MYTFNKMWSVVTSEEATAKIEEQCKEITGEPQNLEEQAISLVGRDIYEKLIKGYTEKQWGRDCKELPSFIIERLLVRLTFDNNYFNVLYQGIPVGGYTKMIANLLDGIEVRLNTDY
;
A
#
# COMPACT_ATOMS: atom_id res chain seq x y z
N MET A 1 5.52 -17.04 0.41
CA MET A 1 4.57 -16.11 -0.17
C MET A 1 3.14 -16.66 -0.21
N TYR A 2 2.26 -16.28 0.72
CA TYR A 2 0.88 -16.80 0.71
C TYR A 2 0.04 -16.28 -0.46
N THR A 3 0.25 -15.02 -0.85
CA THR A 3 -0.54 -14.36 -1.90
C THR A 3 -0.26 -14.93 -3.29
N PHE A 4 1.02 -14.99 -3.70
CA PHE A 4 1.37 -15.46 -5.05
C PHE A 4 1.15 -16.96 -5.23
N ASN A 5 1.41 -17.76 -4.19
CA ASN A 5 1.06 -19.17 -4.23
C ASN A 5 -0.45 -19.39 -4.43
N LYS A 6 -1.30 -18.64 -3.75
CA LYS A 6 -2.75 -18.71 -3.94
C LYS A 6 -3.22 -18.16 -5.29
N MET A 7 -2.50 -17.19 -5.87
CA MET A 7 -2.89 -16.56 -7.14
C MET A 7 -2.44 -17.34 -8.37
N TRP A 8 -1.20 -17.82 -8.37
CA TRP A 8 -0.54 -18.39 -9.55
C TRP A 8 0.00 -19.80 -9.33
N SER A 9 -0.25 -20.40 -8.16
CA SER A 9 0.30 -21.72 -7.77
C SER A 9 1.83 -21.79 -7.78
N VAL A 10 2.52 -20.63 -7.76
CA VAL A 10 3.98 -20.54 -7.70
C VAL A 10 4.48 -20.89 -6.30
N VAL A 11 5.62 -21.56 -6.23
CA VAL A 11 6.21 -22.04 -4.98
C VAL A 11 7.50 -21.29 -4.68
N THR A 12 8.25 -20.90 -5.71
CA THR A 12 9.53 -20.21 -5.56
C THR A 12 9.41 -18.71 -5.82
N SER A 13 10.37 -17.96 -5.28
CA SER A 13 10.44 -16.51 -5.49
C SER A 13 10.74 -16.17 -6.94
N GLU A 14 11.54 -17.00 -7.62
CA GLU A 14 11.91 -16.84 -9.02
C GLU A 14 10.70 -16.97 -9.96
N GLU A 15 9.84 -17.97 -9.71
CA GLU A 15 8.60 -18.16 -10.47
C GLU A 15 7.67 -16.95 -10.33
N ALA A 16 7.55 -16.41 -9.11
CA ALA A 16 6.72 -15.23 -8.87
C ALA A 16 7.27 -13.97 -9.54
N THR A 17 8.58 -13.72 -9.42
CA THR A 17 9.24 -12.59 -10.09
C THR A 17 9.05 -12.68 -11.60
N ALA A 18 9.25 -13.85 -12.20
CA ALA A 18 9.08 -14.05 -13.63
C ALA A 18 7.64 -13.73 -14.09
N LYS A 19 6.62 -14.08 -13.29
CA LYS A 19 5.22 -13.75 -13.58
C LYS A 19 4.91 -12.27 -13.46
N ILE A 20 5.46 -11.59 -12.46
CA ILE A 20 5.33 -10.14 -12.33
C ILE A 20 6.00 -9.45 -13.52
N GLU A 21 7.25 -9.79 -13.82
CA GLU A 21 8.00 -9.21 -14.94
C GLU A 21 7.34 -9.46 -16.30
N GLU A 22 6.71 -10.62 -16.49
CA GLU A 22 5.92 -10.91 -17.68
C GLU A 22 4.75 -9.94 -17.84
N GLN A 23 3.99 -9.70 -16.76
CA GLN A 23 2.83 -8.82 -16.79
C GLN A 23 3.19 -7.33 -16.83
N CYS A 24 4.28 -6.93 -16.17
CA CYS A 24 4.76 -5.54 -16.18
C CYS A 24 5.10 -5.06 -17.59
N LYS A 25 5.51 -5.96 -18.50
CA LYS A 25 5.79 -5.64 -19.93
C LYS A 25 4.59 -5.11 -20.70
N GLU A 26 3.38 -5.24 -20.16
CA GLU A 26 2.18 -4.65 -20.75
C GLU A 26 2.30 -3.12 -20.90
N ILE A 27 2.98 -2.47 -19.96
CA ILE A 27 3.24 -1.04 -19.99
C ILE A 27 4.67 -0.81 -20.50
N THR A 28 4.78 -0.27 -21.71
CA THR A 28 6.05 -0.12 -22.43
C THR A 28 6.59 1.32 -22.43
N GLY A 29 5.87 2.27 -21.84
CA GLY A 29 6.25 3.68 -21.74
C GLY A 29 6.03 4.26 -20.33
N GLU A 30 6.19 5.58 -20.21
CA GLU A 30 5.96 6.32 -18.97
C GLU A 30 4.46 6.25 -18.57
N PRO A 31 4.13 5.70 -17.40
CA PRO A 31 2.74 5.59 -16.96
C PRO A 31 2.08 6.96 -16.73
N GLN A 32 0.91 7.19 -17.34
CA GLN A 32 0.21 8.47 -17.29
C GLN A 32 -0.85 8.55 -16.19
N ASN A 33 -1.26 7.41 -15.65
CA ASN A 33 -2.29 7.30 -14.63
C ASN A 33 -1.97 6.19 -13.61
N LEU A 34 -2.78 6.09 -12.57
CA LEU A 34 -2.60 5.12 -11.50
C LEU A 34 -2.70 3.67 -11.98
N GLU A 35 -3.61 3.37 -12.92
CA GLU A 35 -3.77 2.03 -13.49
C GLU A 35 -2.46 1.58 -14.18
N GLU A 36 -1.97 2.38 -15.12
CA GLU A 36 -0.72 2.08 -15.83
C GLU A 36 0.47 1.98 -14.87
N GLN A 37 0.53 2.86 -13.87
CA GLN A 37 1.60 2.86 -12.87
C GLN A 37 1.56 1.59 -12.00
N ALA A 38 0.38 1.15 -11.60
CA ALA A 38 0.23 -0.09 -10.84
C ALA A 38 0.61 -1.31 -11.69
N ILE A 39 0.14 -1.38 -12.93
CA ILE A 39 0.43 -2.51 -13.83
C ILE A 39 1.92 -2.57 -14.15
N SER A 40 2.58 -1.43 -14.38
CA SER A 40 4.03 -1.40 -14.66
C SER A 40 4.88 -1.87 -13.46
N LEU A 41 4.37 -1.70 -12.23
CA LEU A 41 5.08 -2.08 -11.00
C LEU A 41 4.81 -3.52 -10.54
N VAL A 42 3.58 -4.01 -10.67
CA VAL A 42 3.16 -5.29 -10.07
C VAL A 42 2.37 -6.21 -11.01
N GLY A 43 2.14 -5.80 -12.26
CA GLY A 43 1.37 -6.57 -13.23
C GLY A 43 -0.16 -6.44 -13.08
N ARG A 44 -0.86 -6.86 -14.14
CA ARG A 44 -2.32 -6.72 -14.27
C ARG A 44 -3.11 -7.51 -13.24
N ASP A 45 -2.74 -8.75 -12.95
CA ASP A 45 -3.48 -9.61 -12.03
C ASP A 45 -3.50 -9.04 -10.61
N ILE A 46 -2.37 -8.51 -10.15
CA ILE A 46 -2.24 -7.90 -8.82
C ILE A 46 -3.03 -6.59 -8.78
N TYR A 47 -2.89 -5.76 -9.82
CA TYR A 47 -3.65 -4.53 -9.95
C TYR A 47 -5.15 -4.79 -9.83
N GLU A 48 -5.70 -5.70 -10.63
CA GLU A 48 -7.14 -5.98 -10.66
C GLU A 48 -7.66 -6.58 -9.35
N LYS A 49 -6.91 -7.49 -8.72
CA LYS A 49 -7.35 -8.18 -7.51
C LYS A 49 -7.19 -7.38 -6.23
N LEU A 50 -6.12 -6.59 -6.10
CA LEU A 50 -5.72 -6.00 -4.82
C LEU A 50 -5.74 -4.46 -4.81
N ILE A 51 -5.63 -3.82 -5.97
CA ILE A 51 -5.47 -2.35 -6.06
C ILE A 51 -6.75 -1.69 -6.56
N LYS A 52 -7.21 -2.05 -7.77
CA LYS A 52 -8.28 -1.34 -8.50
C LYS A 52 -9.50 -1.04 -7.63
N GLY A 53 -10.18 -2.07 -7.14
CA GLY A 53 -11.42 -1.89 -6.39
C GLY A 53 -11.26 -1.17 -5.04
N TYR A 54 -10.08 -1.28 -4.41
CA TYR A 54 -9.80 -0.54 -3.18
C TYR A 54 -9.57 0.94 -3.47
N THR A 55 -8.72 1.23 -4.45
CA THR A 55 -8.39 2.60 -4.88
C THR A 55 -9.62 3.36 -5.37
N GLU A 56 -10.41 2.77 -6.26
CA GLU A 56 -11.62 3.41 -6.80
C GLU A 56 -12.64 3.70 -5.69
N LYS A 57 -12.73 2.81 -4.68
CA LYS A 57 -13.60 3.05 -3.51
C LYS A 57 -13.07 4.17 -2.61
N GLN A 58 -11.76 4.23 -2.39
CA GLN A 58 -11.14 5.27 -1.56
C GLN A 58 -11.26 6.66 -2.19
N TRP A 59 -11.08 6.74 -3.51
CA TRP A 59 -11.03 8.00 -4.25
C TRP A 59 -12.34 8.40 -4.93
N GLY A 60 -13.29 7.47 -5.07
CA GLY A 60 -14.55 7.70 -5.76
C GLY A 60 -14.41 8.02 -7.25
N ARG A 61 -13.31 7.58 -7.88
CA ARG A 61 -12.96 7.83 -9.30
C ARG A 61 -12.29 6.60 -9.91
N ASP A 62 -12.38 6.47 -11.22
CA ASP A 62 -11.70 5.40 -11.98
C ASP A 62 -10.17 5.59 -11.90
N CYS A 63 -9.41 4.50 -11.78
CA CYS A 63 -7.95 4.54 -11.71
C CYS A 63 -7.28 5.20 -12.92
N LYS A 64 -7.95 5.25 -14.08
CA LYS A 64 -7.47 5.93 -15.29
C LYS A 64 -7.55 7.46 -15.20
N GLU A 65 -8.38 7.97 -14.30
CA GLU A 65 -8.52 9.41 -14.04
C GLU A 65 -7.65 9.89 -12.87
N LEU A 66 -6.99 8.96 -12.18
CA LEU A 66 -6.12 9.23 -11.05
C LEU A 66 -4.67 9.44 -11.54
N PRO A 67 -3.97 10.48 -11.06
CA PRO A 67 -2.56 10.69 -11.41
C PRO A 67 -1.66 9.52 -11.01
N SER A 68 -0.64 9.22 -11.82
CA SER A 68 0.31 8.12 -11.57
C SER A 68 1.10 8.27 -10.26
N PHE A 69 1.42 9.50 -9.85
CA PHE A 69 2.21 9.77 -8.63
C PHE A 69 1.52 9.35 -7.33
N ILE A 70 0.22 9.03 -7.33
CA ILE A 70 -0.45 8.48 -6.14
C ILE A 70 0.22 7.16 -5.70
N ILE A 71 0.82 6.43 -6.64
CA ILE A 71 1.57 5.20 -6.37
C ILE A 71 2.97 5.31 -7.00
N GLU A 72 3.89 5.99 -6.33
CA GLU A 72 5.27 6.07 -6.81
C GLU A 72 6.04 4.74 -6.64
N ARG A 73 5.77 4.00 -5.57
CA ARG A 73 6.49 2.75 -5.23
C ARG A 73 5.56 1.73 -4.57
N LEU A 74 5.66 0.48 -5.02
CA LEU A 74 5.04 -0.67 -4.37
C LEU A 74 6.14 -1.65 -3.95
N LEU A 75 6.25 -1.89 -2.64
CA LEU A 75 7.20 -2.86 -2.11
C LEU A 75 6.61 -4.27 -2.22
N VAL A 76 7.11 -5.05 -3.19
CA VAL A 76 6.80 -6.47 -3.30
C VAL A 76 7.80 -7.27 -2.44
N ARG A 77 7.30 -8.02 -1.46
CA ARG A 77 8.14 -8.83 -0.57
C ARG A 77 8.10 -10.30 -0.98
N LEU A 78 9.19 -10.85 -1.54
CA LEU A 78 9.28 -12.27 -1.93
C LEU A 78 9.53 -13.22 -0.74
N THR A 79 8.99 -12.90 0.43
CA THR A 79 9.16 -13.67 1.68
C THR A 79 7.78 -14.08 2.24
N PHE A 80 7.76 -14.71 3.42
CA PHE A 80 6.53 -15.04 4.16
C PHE A 80 6.30 -14.06 5.33
N ASP A 81 6.77 -12.82 5.20
CA ASP A 81 6.54 -11.78 6.18
C ASP A 81 5.32 -10.93 5.79
N ASN A 82 4.27 -11.03 6.61
CA ASN A 82 3.02 -10.27 6.45
C ASN A 82 2.98 -9.01 7.32
N ASN A 83 4.09 -8.60 7.94
CA ASN A 83 4.11 -7.37 8.73
C ASN A 83 3.81 -6.16 7.84
N TYR A 84 2.79 -5.39 8.22
CA TYR A 84 2.32 -4.22 7.49
C TYR A 84 3.39 -3.12 7.43
N PHE A 85 4.22 -3.00 8.46
CA PHE A 85 5.30 -2.01 8.52
C PHE A 85 6.66 -2.67 8.36
N ASN A 86 7.64 -1.90 7.89
CA ASN A 86 9.05 -2.28 7.86
C ASN A 86 9.85 -1.35 8.78
N VAL A 87 9.56 -1.41 10.08
CA VAL A 87 10.15 -0.54 11.12
C VAL A 87 10.64 -1.36 12.30
N LEU A 88 11.67 -0.86 13.00
CA LEU A 88 12.28 -1.54 14.14
C LEU A 88 11.34 -1.61 15.36
N TYR A 89 10.55 -0.57 15.60
CA TYR A 89 9.65 -0.46 16.75
C TYR A 89 8.22 -0.30 16.27
N GLN A 90 7.34 -1.22 16.69
CA GLN A 90 5.91 -1.21 16.36
C GLN A 90 5.12 -1.47 17.64
N GLY A 91 4.05 -0.69 17.87
CA GLY A 91 3.18 -0.87 19.01
C GLY A 91 2.04 0.13 19.03
N ILE A 92 1.06 -0.12 19.90
CA ILE A 92 -0.06 0.77 20.19
C ILE A 92 0.03 1.12 21.68
N PRO A 93 -0.15 2.39 22.08
CA PRO A 93 -0.04 2.78 23.48
C PRO A 93 -1.07 2.04 24.34
N VAL A 94 -0.59 1.43 25.43
CA VAL A 94 -1.46 0.79 26.42
C VAL A 94 -2.32 1.85 27.08
N GLY A 95 -3.64 1.72 26.95
CA GLY A 95 -4.62 2.72 27.39
C GLY A 95 -5.00 3.77 26.34
N GLY A 96 -4.53 3.63 25.10
CA GLY A 96 -4.95 4.43 23.95
C GLY A 96 -4.21 5.75 23.79
N TYR A 97 -4.37 6.37 22.62
CA TYR A 97 -3.68 7.61 22.25
C TYR A 97 -4.08 8.80 23.13
N THR A 98 -5.34 8.89 23.56
CA THR A 98 -5.81 9.97 24.43
C THR A 98 -5.04 10.02 25.75
N LYS A 99 -4.81 8.85 26.39
CA LYS A 99 -4.05 8.79 27.64
C LYS A 99 -2.59 9.18 27.45
N MET A 100 -1.98 8.73 26.35
CA MET A 100 -0.62 9.11 25.99
C MET A 100 -0.49 10.62 25.82
N ILE A 101 -1.39 11.25 25.06
CA ILE A 101 -1.40 12.70 24.83
C ILE A 101 -1.67 13.46 26.13
N ALA A 102 -2.60 12.99 26.97
CA ALA A 102 -2.87 13.61 28.27
C ALA A 102 -1.63 13.66 29.16
N ASN A 103 -0.83 12.58 29.20
CA ASN A 103 0.44 12.56 29.95
C ASN A 103 1.49 13.51 29.38
N LEU A 104 1.51 13.73 28.06
CA LEU A 104 2.44 14.68 27.42
C LEU A 104 2.06 16.14 27.71
N LEU A 105 0.78 16.42 27.93
CA LEU A 105 0.25 17.75 28.19
C LEU A 105 0.08 18.04 29.69
N ASP A 106 0.52 17.14 30.56
CA ASP A 106 0.39 17.31 32.01
C ASP A 106 1.14 18.58 32.48
N GLY A 107 0.46 19.40 33.27
CA GLY A 107 0.96 20.70 33.73
C GLY A 107 0.92 21.85 32.70
N ILE A 108 0.35 21.64 31.50
CA ILE A 108 0.19 22.67 30.46
C ILE A 108 -1.28 23.11 30.39
N GLU A 109 -1.55 24.43 30.32
CA GLU A 109 -2.90 24.93 30.06
C GLU A 109 -3.32 24.62 28.62
N VAL A 110 -4.41 23.86 28.45
CA VAL A 110 -4.96 23.48 27.15
C VAL A 110 -6.37 24.05 26.99
N ARG A 111 -6.57 24.90 25.98
CA ARG A 111 -7.90 25.43 25.62
C ARG A 111 -8.38 24.78 24.32
N LEU A 112 -9.40 23.94 24.42
CA LEU A 112 -10.05 23.30 23.27
C LEU A 112 -11.16 24.21 22.71
N ASN A 113 -11.59 23.97 21.47
CA ASN A 113 -12.71 24.67 20.82
C ASN A 113 -12.58 26.20 20.81
N THR A 114 -11.36 26.73 20.72
CA THR A 114 -11.09 28.18 20.62
C THR A 114 -10.38 28.46 19.29
N ASP A 115 -10.94 29.38 18.51
CA ASP A 115 -10.37 29.89 17.25
C ASP A 115 -9.81 31.31 17.50
N TYR A 116 -8.64 31.64 16.92
CA TYR A 116 -7.87 32.88 17.20
C TYR A 116 -7.72 33.77 15.98
#